data_AF-A0A7V1ZJG2-F1
#
_entry.id   AF-A0A7V1ZJG2-F1
#
_cell.length_a   1.000
_cell.length_b   1.000
_cell.length_c   1.000
_cell.angle_alpha   90.00
_cell.angle_beta   90.00
_cell.angle_gamma   90.00
#
_symmetry.space_group_name_H-M   'P 1'
#
loop_
_entity.id
_entity.type
_entity.pdbx_description
1 polymer ?
#
loop_
_entity_poly.entity_id
_entity_poly.type
_entity_poly.pdbx_seq_one_letter_code
_entity_poly.pdbx_strand_id
1 'polypeptide(L)'
;MALFVTRQTLPMYSHKKSPHIYNLPQLISCVLLKIYIRNMSYRDLEEFLLSSRDMCRVLGLRGVPNYSTFCRALSRISGKEIKRILGKEWKEEEGVDKGLVSIGYKDTGFSISGSREGS
;
A
#
# COMPACT_ATOMS: atom_id res chain seq x y z
N MET A 1 2.57 3.71 -12.08
CA MET A 1 1.18 4.05 -11.73
C MET A 1 1.01 4.16 -10.21
N ALA A 2 1.19 3.06 -9.46
CA ALA A 2 1.08 3.01 -8.00
C ALA A 2 1.71 4.17 -7.20
N LEU A 3 2.97 4.54 -7.47
CA LEU A 3 3.64 5.65 -6.76
C LEU A 3 3.02 7.01 -7.06
N PHE A 4 2.49 7.19 -8.27
CA PHE A 4 1.85 8.43 -8.68
C PHE A 4 0.50 8.61 -7.98
N VAL A 5 -0.34 7.57 -7.93
CA VAL A 5 -1.65 7.67 -7.25
C VAL A 5 -1.51 7.76 -5.74
N THR A 6 -0.57 7.03 -5.13
CA THR A 6 -0.33 7.17 -3.68
C THR A 6 0.15 8.57 -3.33
N ARG A 7 1.02 9.19 -4.15
CA ARG A 7 1.48 10.58 -3.96
C ARG A 7 0.35 11.60 -4.09
N GLN A 8 -0.61 11.37 -4.97
CA GLN A 8 -1.78 12.25 -5.11
C GLN A 8 -2.83 12.07 -4.02
N THR A 9 -2.80 10.94 -3.31
CA THR A 9 -3.87 10.57 -2.38
C THR A 9 -3.44 10.66 -0.92
N LEU A 10 -2.15 10.50 -0.63
CA LEU A 10 -1.60 10.47 0.71
C LEU A 10 -0.67 11.66 0.97
N PRO A 11 -0.60 12.15 2.22
CA PRO A 11 0.44 13.09 2.60
C PRO A 11 1.82 12.45 2.48
N MET A 12 2.85 13.25 2.18
CA MET A 12 4.23 12.78 2.02
C MET A 12 4.75 12.07 3.28
N TYR A 13 4.31 12.53 4.45
CA TYR A 13 4.62 11.95 5.76
C TYR A 13 3.35 11.81 6.60
N SER A 14 3.27 10.75 7.40
CA SER A 14 2.15 10.51 8.31
C SER A 14 2.12 11.44 9.52
N HIS A 15 3.27 12.01 9.90
CA HIS A 15 3.40 12.90 11.04
C HIS A 15 4.63 13.80 10.92
N LYS A 16 4.61 14.98 11.55
CA LYS A 16 5.73 15.97 11.54
C LYS A 16 7.04 15.43 12.13
N LYS A 17 6.96 14.46 13.05
CA LYS A 17 8.11 13.79 13.69
C LYS A 17 8.53 12.51 12.98
N SER A 18 8.06 12.27 11.75
CA SER A 18 8.51 11.12 10.99
C SER A 18 10.02 11.25 10.73
N PRO A 19 10.81 10.17 10.83
CA PRO A 19 12.26 10.24 10.60
C PRO A 19 12.64 10.60 9.15
N HIS A 20 11.67 10.84 8.26
CA HIS A 20 11.84 11.26 6.87
C HIS A 20 12.76 10.36 6.01
N ILE A 21 13.00 9.13 6.47
CA ILE A 21 13.80 8.11 5.76
C ILE A 21 13.01 7.59 4.56
N TYR A 22 11.71 7.36 4.75
CA TYR A 22 10.78 6.87 3.73
C TYR A 22 9.53 7.74 3.69
N ASN A 23 9.04 8.02 2.50
CA ASN A 23 7.78 8.74 2.33
C ASN A 23 6.61 7.75 2.43
N LEU A 24 5.50 8.20 3.02
CA LEU A 24 4.31 7.37 3.17
C LEU A 24 3.79 6.84 1.80
N PRO A 25 3.75 7.65 0.72
CA PRO A 25 3.40 7.16 -0.60
C PRO A 25 4.29 6.01 -1.11
N GLN A 26 5.59 6.04 -0.80
CA GLN A 26 6.54 5.02 -1.24
C GLN A 26 6.27 3.69 -0.54
N LEU A 27 6.10 3.73 0.78
CA LEU A 27 5.81 2.53 1.57
C LEU A 27 4.52 1.87 1.12
N ILE A 28 3.48 2.66 0.82
CA ILE A 28 2.21 2.12 0.35
C ILE A 28 2.30 1.58 -1.07
N SER A 29 3.10 2.18 -1.95
CA SER A 29 3.36 1.59 -3.26
C SER A 29 4.01 0.21 -3.15
N CYS A 30 4.90 -0.01 -2.18
CA CYS A 30 5.43 -1.35 -1.89
C CYS A 30 4.33 -2.31 -1.41
N VAL A 31 3.42 -1.86 -0.55
CA VAL A 31 2.28 -2.68 -0.10
C VAL A 31 1.33 -3.02 -1.26
N LEU A 32 1.07 -2.07 -2.16
CA LEU A 32 0.27 -2.31 -3.36
C LEU A 32 0.92 -3.35 -4.29
N LEU A 33 2.25 -3.28 -4.45
CA LEU A 33 3.00 -4.28 -5.21
C LEU A 33 2.83 -5.68 -4.62
N LYS A 34 2.91 -5.82 -3.29
CA LYS A 34 2.63 -7.07 -2.59
C LYS A 34 1.20 -7.58 -2.84
N ILE A 35 0.21 -6.70 -2.82
CA ILE A 35 -1.19 -7.06 -3.14
C ILE A 35 -1.32 -7.53 -4.59
N TYR A 36 -0.60 -6.89 -5.52
CA TYR A 36 -0.62 -7.25 -6.94
C TYR A 36 -0.01 -8.63 -7.21
N ILE A 37 1.13 -8.95 -6.59
CA ILE A 37 1.86 -10.21 -6.84
C ILE A 37 1.12 -11.45 -6.28
N ARG A 38 0.11 -11.26 -5.41
CA ARG A 38 -0.65 -12.29 -4.66
C ARG A 38 0.27 -13.21 -3.82
N ASN A 39 -0.23 -13.69 -2.68
CA ASN A 39 0.46 -14.68 -1.83
C ASN A 39 1.88 -14.30 -1.35
N MET A 40 2.23 -13.01 -1.37
CA MET A 40 3.51 -12.48 -0.92
C MET A 40 3.36 -11.95 0.50
N SER A 41 4.19 -12.36 1.45
CA SER A 41 4.21 -11.78 2.81
C SER A 41 5.00 -10.46 2.84
N TYR A 42 4.94 -9.73 3.96
CA TYR A 42 5.79 -8.53 4.13
C TYR A 42 7.29 -8.86 4.19
N ARG A 43 7.64 -10.10 4.56
CA ARG A 43 9.03 -10.58 4.55
C ARG A 43 9.46 -10.89 3.12
N ASP A 44 8.60 -11.55 2.35
CA ASP A 44 8.87 -11.84 0.93
C ASP A 44 8.97 -10.54 0.11
N LEU A 45 8.19 -9.50 0.45
CA LEU A 45 8.32 -8.17 -0.14
C LEU A 45 9.68 -7.53 0.17
N GLU A 46 10.16 -7.67 1.40
CA GLU A 46 11.49 -7.18 1.79
C GLU A 46 12.59 -7.91 1.01
N GLU A 47 12.54 -9.24 0.92
CA GLU A 47 13.49 -10.05 0.14
C GLU A 47 13.43 -9.75 -1.37
N PHE A 48 12.23 -9.55 -1.91
CA PHE A 48 12.02 -9.14 -3.29
C PHE A 48 12.68 -7.78 -3.58
N LEU A 49 12.53 -6.81 -2.68
CA LEU A 49 13.16 -5.50 -2.83
C LEU A 49 14.68 -5.57 -2.65
N LEU A 50 15.19 -6.44 -1.76
CA LEU A 50 16.63 -6.69 -1.58
C LEU A 50 17.27 -7.30 -2.84
N SER A 51 16.54 -8.19 -3.51
CA SER A 51 17.00 -8.84 -4.75
C SER A 51 16.85 -7.97 -5.99
N SER A 52 15.97 -6.95 -5.98
CA SER A 52 15.72 -6.08 -7.13
C SER A 52 16.00 -4.60 -6.86
N ARG A 53 17.21 -4.16 -7.24
CA ARG A 53 17.62 -2.75 -7.16
C ARG A 53 16.84 -1.85 -8.12
N ASP A 54 16.44 -2.36 -9.28
CA ASP A 54 15.66 -1.60 -10.25
C ASP A 54 14.26 -1.28 -9.72
N MET A 55 13.62 -2.24 -9.06
CA MET A 55 12.33 -1.99 -8.38
C MET A 55 12.48 -0.94 -7.28
N CYS A 56 13.56 -0.98 -6.51
CA CYS A 56 13.87 0.08 -5.55
C CYS A 56 14.00 1.46 -6.20
N ARG A 57 14.68 1.54 -7.36
CA ARG A 57 14.83 2.79 -8.13
C ARG A 57 13.48 3.31 -8.64
N VAL A 58 12.63 2.45 -9.19
CA VAL A 58 11.28 2.82 -9.68
C VAL A 58 10.40 3.32 -8.54
N LEU A 59 10.50 2.71 -7.36
CA LEU A 59 9.77 3.12 -6.16
C LEU A 59 10.40 4.34 -5.44
N GLY A 60 11.59 4.77 -5.87
CA GLY A 60 12.36 5.87 -5.29
C GLY A 60 12.89 5.57 -3.88
N LEU A 61 13.11 4.31 -3.54
CA LEU A 61 13.63 3.88 -2.25
C LEU A 61 15.14 4.14 -2.16
N ARG A 62 15.59 4.81 -1.10
CA ARG A 62 17.02 4.99 -0.80
C ARG A 62 17.66 3.77 -0.14
N GLY A 63 16.84 2.89 0.41
CA GLY A 63 17.20 1.63 1.03
C GLY A 63 15.94 0.76 1.17
N VAL A 64 16.11 -0.54 1.40
CA VAL A 64 14.97 -1.44 1.54
C VAL A 64 14.35 -1.27 2.93
N PRO A 65 13.06 -0.91 3.04
CA PRO A 65 12.38 -0.88 4.32
C PRO A 65 12.22 -2.30 4.87
N ASN A 66 12.37 -2.46 6.18
CA ASN A 66 12.12 -3.75 6.82
C ASN A 66 10.60 -4.07 6.85
N TYR A 67 10.26 -5.35 7.02
CA TYR A 67 8.85 -5.79 7.08
C TYR A 67 8.01 -4.98 8.08
N SER A 68 8.58 -4.64 9.25
CA SER A 68 7.90 -3.87 10.30
C SER A 68 7.56 -2.43 9.88
N THR A 69 8.34 -1.86 8.95
CA THR A 69 8.12 -0.52 8.42
C THR A 69 6.90 -0.49 7.51
N PHE A 70 6.68 -1.54 6.71
CA PHE A 70 5.45 -1.69 5.92
C PHE A 70 4.22 -1.82 6.82
N CYS A 71 4.28 -2.67 7.86
CA CYS A 71 3.18 -2.82 8.81
C CYS A 71 2.83 -1.49 9.50
N ARG A 72 3.84 -0.74 9.96
CA ARG A 72 3.65 0.58 10.59
C ARG A 72 3.15 1.63 9.61
N ALA A 73 3.53 1.57 8.34
CA ALA A 73 3.03 2.49 7.33
C ALA A 73 1.55 2.27 7.06
N LEU A 74 1.17 1.00 6.92
CA LEU A 74 -0.21 0.62 6.67
C LEU A 74 -1.13 0.96 7.84
N SER A 75 -0.69 0.73 9.09
CA SER A 75 -1.50 1.08 10.28
C SER A 75 -1.78 2.57 10.44
N ARG A 76 -1.06 3.42 9.69
CA ARG A 76 -1.23 4.89 9.70
C ARG A 76 -2.20 5.39 8.64
N ILE A 77 -2.81 4.49 7.86
CA ILE A 77 -3.71 4.84 6.78
C ILE A 77 -5.09 4.28 7.07
N SER A 78 -6.10 5.11 6.85
CA SER A 78 -7.49 4.72 7.01
C SER A 78 -7.94 3.83 5.85
N GLY A 79 -8.90 2.94 6.10
CA GLY A 79 -9.52 2.15 5.03
C GLY A 79 -10.17 2.99 3.93
N LYS A 80 -10.56 4.24 4.22
CA LYS A 80 -11.06 5.20 3.23
C LYS A 80 -9.98 5.63 2.25
N GLU A 81 -8.76 5.87 2.72
CA GLU A 81 -7.60 6.20 1.87
C GLU A 81 -7.18 5.00 1.04
N ILE A 82 -7.14 3.80 1.63
CA ILE A 82 -6.88 2.55 0.89
C ILE A 82 -7.92 2.38 -0.22
N LYS A 83 -9.21 2.55 0.08
CA LYS A 83 -10.29 2.50 -0.91
C LYS A 83 -10.09 3.50 -2.05
N ARG A 84 -9.67 4.72 -1.72
CA ARG A 84 -9.45 5.78 -2.71
C ARG A 84 -8.25 5.50 -3.60
N ILE A 85 -7.18 4.92 -3.04
CA ILE A 85 -5.98 4.52 -3.80
C ILE A 85 -6.33 3.36 -4.74
N LEU A 86 -6.90 2.28 -4.19
CA LEU A 86 -7.30 1.10 -4.97
C LEU A 86 -8.33 1.47 -6.03
N GLY A 87 -9.30 2.31 -5.72
CA GLY A 87 -10.31 2.77 -6.67
C GLY A 87 -9.80 3.74 -7.73
N LYS A 88 -8.61 4.35 -7.57
CA LYS A 88 -7.98 5.18 -8.60
C LYS A 88 -7.06 4.34 -9.49
N GLU A 89 -6.26 3.45 -8.92
CA GLU A 89 -5.38 2.54 -9.69
C GLU A 89 -6.20 1.57 -10.57
N TRP A 90 -7.28 1.00 -10.02
CA TRP A 90 -8.06 -0.02 -10.72
C TRP A 90 -9.25 0.50 -11.52
N LYS A 91 -9.42 1.83 -11.63
CA LYS A 91 -10.40 2.41 -12.56
C LYS A 91 -9.88 2.55 -13.99
N GLU A 92 -8.57 2.46 -14.20
CA GLU A 92 -7.96 2.52 -15.54
C GLU A 92 -7.90 1.18 -16.26
N GLU A 93 -8.02 0.05 -15.54
CA GLU A 93 -8.12 -1.27 -16.15
C GLU A 93 -9.59 -1.75 -16.14
N GLU A 94 -10.29 -1.60 -17.27
CA GLU A 94 -11.59 -2.27 -17.46
C GLU A 94 -11.42 -3.79 -17.27
N GLY A 95 -11.97 -4.30 -16.17
CA GLY A 95 -11.99 -5.74 -15.88
C GLY A 95 -11.49 -6.16 -14.49
N VAL A 96 -11.35 -5.25 -13.52
CA VAL A 96 -10.79 -5.63 -12.21
C VAL A 96 -11.69 -6.58 -11.42
N ASP A 97 -11.14 -7.77 -11.22
CA ASP A 97 -11.60 -8.82 -10.34
C ASP A 97 -11.84 -8.27 -8.93
N LYS A 98 -13.11 -8.05 -8.56
CA LYS A 98 -13.52 -7.54 -7.23
C LYS A 98 -12.93 -8.37 -6.07
N GLY A 99 -12.51 -9.61 -6.35
CA GLY A 99 -11.77 -10.46 -5.43
C GLY A 99 -10.42 -9.87 -5.00
N LEU A 100 -9.65 -9.26 -5.91
CA LEU A 100 -8.35 -8.64 -5.60
C LEU A 100 -8.49 -7.44 -4.66
N VAL A 101 -9.51 -6.62 -4.91
CA VAL A 101 -9.86 -5.49 -4.04
C VAL A 101 -10.19 -6.00 -2.63
N SER A 102 -11.01 -7.05 -2.54
CA SER A 102 -11.40 -7.66 -1.28
C SER A 102 -10.22 -8.33 -0.55
N ILE A 103 -9.31 -8.99 -1.28
CA ILE A 103 -8.07 -9.56 -0.72
C ILE A 103 -7.18 -8.44 -0.18
N GLY A 104 -6.99 -7.36 -0.93
CA GLY A 104 -6.28 -6.17 -0.45
C GLY A 104 -6.89 -5.61 0.84
N TYR A 105 -8.22 -5.55 0.96
CA TYR A 105 -8.88 -5.15 2.22
C TYR A 105 -8.63 -6.12 3.37
N LYS A 106 -8.67 -7.43 3.12
CA LYS A 106 -8.39 -8.45 4.15
C LYS A 106 -6.94 -8.41 4.63
N ASP A 107 -6.00 -8.31 3.69
CA ASP A 107 -4.55 -8.25 3.96
C ASP A 107 -4.13 -6.94 4.63
N THR A 108 -4.92 -5.87 4.45
CA THR A 108 -4.68 -4.59 5.12
C THR A 108 -5.25 -4.54 6.53
N GLY A 109 -5.94 -5.61 6.99
CA GLY A 109 -6.52 -5.71 8.33
C GLY A 109 -7.72 -4.79 8.56
N PHE A 110 -8.25 -4.17 7.51
CA PHE A 110 -9.38 -3.24 7.62
C PHE A 110 -10.70 -4.00 7.44
N SER A 111 -11.21 -4.56 8.53
CA SER A 111 -12.62 -4.99 8.57
C SER A 111 -13.50 -3.76 8.50
N ILE A 112 -14.33 -3.64 7.47
CA ILE A 112 -15.47 -2.72 7.51
C ILE A 112 -16.33 -3.27 8.66
N SER A 113 -16.35 -2.61 9.82
CA SER A 113 -17.50 -2.79 10.71
C SER A 113 -18.69 -2.34 9.86
N GLY A 114 -19.47 -3.30 9.38
CA GLY A 114 -20.69 -3.00 8.67
C GLY A 114 -21.48 -2.06 9.57
N SER A 115 -21.68 -0.83 9.11
CA SER A 115 -22.82 -0.05 9.55
C SER A 115 -24.05 -0.84 9.11
N ARG A 116 -24.46 -1.76 9.99
CA ARG A 116 -25.87 -2.08 10.17
C ARG A 116 -26.48 -0.84 10.80
N GLU A 117 -27.09 -0.01 9.98
CA GLU A 117 -28.30 0.72 10.32
C GLU A 117 -29.26 0.34 9.19
N GLY A 118 -30.31 -0.47 9.37
CA GLY A 118 -31.13 -0.62 10.55
C GLY A 118 -32.25 0.40 10.47
N SER A 119 -33.43 -0.11 10.08
CA SER A 119 -34.75 0.53 9.95
C SER A 119 -35.06 1.24 8.64
#